data_AF-A0A8B9JSI1-F1
#
_entry.id   AF-A0A8B9JSI1-F1
#
_cell.length_a   1.000
_cell.length_b   1.000
_cell.length_c   1.000
_cell.angle_alpha   90.00
_cell.angle_beta   90.00
_cell.angle_gamma   90.00
#
_symmetry.space_group_name_H-M   'P 1'
#
loop_
_entity.id
_entity.type
_entity.pdbx_description
1 polymer ?
#
loop_
_entity_poly.entity_id
_entity_poly.type
_entity_poly.pdbx_seq_one_letter_code
_entity_poly.pdbx_strand_id
1 'polypeptide(L)'
;MACTRRTKTLVSTCVILSGMTNIVCLLYVGWVTNYIASVYIKVPVPVPARKLDGDKKGETLRIIERLDRLENVVNQHIQETPLKGDDNQEDRSFADSSLFNHWGQELSPESRRVALKLFQYYGYNGYLSDRLSMDRPIPDYRPEGCKNISYPSNLPQVSIVFIFVNEALSVILRSIHSAMHTTPSHLLKEIILVDDNSNSEDLKEKLQEFVEETNAKHPGFIKVVRHSKQEGLIRSRVSGWRAASAPVVALFDAHVEFNAGWAEPILQRIQEDRTRIISPSFDNIKYDTFEVEEYPLSAQGFDWELWCRYLNPPKSWWNLNNSTAPIRSPALIGCFVVDREYFAEIGLLDEGMEIYGGENVELGVRVWQCGGSVEVLPCARIAHIERAHKPYTEDLTAHVRRNALRMAEVWMDEFKSHVYMAWNVPQEDSGVDIGDISERKALRKRLQCKTFRWYLVNIYPEMRMYTDTIAYGTVSIHSKLSITLCYFTFSATCLAFELDSYLCASIIMFQNVYYTSTQLLYVGILSPTIDDDDNKCLVDVNSRPKLIECSYAAAKRMKLHWLFTQGGSIQNRKSKRCLELVESNDNEFGYQLALQKCTGQKWTITNILPGSTL
;
A
#
# COMPACT_ATOMS: atom_id res chain seq x y z
N MET A 1 57.92 -19.31 6.32
CA MET A 1 58.93 -18.39 6.86
C MET A 1 58.35 -16.98 6.82
N ALA A 2 58.28 -16.31 7.98
CA ALA A 2 58.11 -14.88 8.25
C ALA A 2 57.10 -14.00 7.45
N CYS A 3 55.97 -13.69 8.09
CA CYS A 3 55.31 -12.37 8.04
C CYS A 3 54.82 -12.04 9.46
N THR A 4 55.74 -11.58 10.31
CA THR A 4 56.00 -10.19 10.76
C THR A 4 55.08 -9.69 11.90
N ARG A 5 55.72 -9.49 13.05
CA ARG A 5 55.25 -9.01 14.36
C ARG A 5 54.48 -7.67 14.38
N ARG A 6 54.25 -6.99 13.25
CA ARG A 6 53.62 -5.65 13.20
C ARG A 6 52.08 -5.68 13.26
N THR A 7 51.45 -6.79 12.86
CA THR A 7 49.98 -6.89 12.80
C THR A 7 49.33 -7.08 14.18
N LYS A 8 50.07 -7.61 15.17
CA LYS A 8 49.56 -7.78 16.55
C LYS A 8 49.44 -6.47 17.32
N THR A 9 50.27 -5.47 17.03
CA THR A 9 50.22 -4.18 17.72
C THR A 9 49.04 -3.33 17.24
N LEU A 10 48.70 -3.39 15.95
CA LEU A 10 47.59 -2.66 15.33
C LEU A 10 46.21 -3.14 15.77
N VAL A 11 46.04 -4.46 15.94
CA VAL A 11 44.78 -5.04 16.45
C VAL A 11 44.58 -4.67 17.94
N SER A 12 45.66 -4.61 18.72
CA SER A 12 45.58 -4.24 20.14
C SER A 12 45.22 -2.76 20.35
N THR A 13 45.69 -1.85 19.50
CA THR A 13 45.31 -0.42 19.58
C THR A 13 43.86 -0.16 19.16
N CYS A 14 43.33 -0.88 18.16
CA CYS A 14 41.90 -0.77 17.78
C CYS A 14 40.95 -1.29 18.88
N VAL A 15 41.32 -2.35 19.60
CA VAL A 15 40.51 -2.87 20.71
C VAL A 15 40.50 -1.91 21.91
N ILE A 16 41.62 -1.23 22.19
CA ILE A 16 41.71 -0.22 23.25
C ILE A 16 40.90 1.04 22.88
N LEU A 17 40.96 1.50 21.62
CA LEU A 17 40.16 2.64 21.13
C LEU A 17 38.65 2.36 21.12
N SER A 18 38.23 1.12 20.84
CA SER A 18 36.82 0.67 20.95
C SER A 18 36.36 0.55 22.41
N GLY A 19 37.25 0.13 23.31
CA GLY A 19 36.96 0.09 24.75
C GLY A 19 36.78 1.49 25.36
N MET A 20 37.61 2.46 24.96
CA MET A 20 37.51 3.83 25.47
C MET A 20 36.28 4.58 24.97
N THR A 21 35.85 4.35 23.73
CA THR A 21 34.62 4.94 23.17
C THR A 21 33.35 4.40 23.85
N ASN A 22 33.34 3.11 24.22
CA ASN A 22 32.23 2.52 24.98
C ASN A 22 32.15 3.05 26.43
N ILE A 23 33.28 3.31 27.09
CA ILE A 23 33.30 3.89 28.44
C ILE A 23 32.79 5.35 28.42
N VAL A 24 33.15 6.14 27.41
CA VAL A 24 32.65 7.51 27.25
C VAL A 24 31.14 7.52 26.97
N CYS A 25 30.63 6.58 26.16
CA CYS A 25 29.18 6.43 25.95
C CYS A 25 28.44 6.04 27.23
N LEU A 26 28.98 5.13 28.04
CA LEU A 26 28.37 4.73 29.31
C LEU A 26 28.38 5.85 30.35
N LEU A 27 29.44 6.67 30.39
CA LEU A 27 29.49 7.86 31.25
C LEU A 27 28.52 8.94 30.78
N TYR A 28 28.32 9.11 29.46
CA TYR A 28 27.35 10.04 28.91
C TYR A 28 25.90 9.60 29.20
N VAL A 29 25.59 8.32 29.02
CA VAL A 29 24.27 7.75 29.39
C VAL A 29 24.05 7.83 30.90
N GLY A 30 25.08 7.56 31.70
CA GLY A 30 25.05 7.75 33.16
C GLY A 30 24.78 9.21 33.56
N TRP A 31 25.38 10.17 32.86
CA TRP A 31 25.14 11.60 33.12
C TRP A 31 23.74 12.06 32.71
N VAL A 32 23.24 11.61 31.55
CA VAL A 32 21.88 11.93 31.07
C VAL A 32 20.81 11.33 31.98
N THR A 33 20.98 10.08 32.43
CA THR A 33 20.04 9.44 33.36
C THR A 33 20.01 10.11 34.73
N ASN A 34 21.16 10.57 35.24
CA ASN A 34 21.23 11.31 36.52
C ASN A 34 20.66 12.74 36.40
N TYR A 35 20.79 13.36 35.22
CA TYR A 35 20.18 14.66 34.93
C TYR A 35 18.65 14.55 34.86
N ILE A 36 18.11 13.52 34.22
CA ILE A 36 16.66 13.28 34.14
C ILE A 36 16.06 12.92 35.51
N ALA A 37 16.79 12.19 36.36
CA ALA A 37 16.33 11.82 37.70
C ALA A 37 16.28 13.00 38.70
N SER A 38 16.99 14.10 38.44
CA SER A 38 17.07 15.26 39.35
C SER A 38 16.05 16.37 39.07
N VAL A 39 15.30 16.30 37.96
CA VAL A 39 14.35 17.34 37.52
C VAL A 39 12.88 17.05 37.87
N TYR A 40 12.55 15.86 38.40
CA TYR A 40 11.16 15.53 38.78
C TYR A 40 10.75 16.09 40.16
N ILE A 41 10.01 17.20 40.14
CA ILE A 41 9.31 17.81 41.28
C ILE A 41 8.09 16.96 41.66
N LYS A 42 7.96 16.60 42.95
CA LYS A 42 6.82 15.89 43.55
C LYS A 42 5.58 16.77 43.63
N VAL A 43 4.42 16.26 43.19
CA VAL A 43 3.08 16.79 43.53
C VAL A 43 2.31 15.71 44.31
N PRO A 44 1.57 16.02 45.41
CA PRO A 44 1.01 15.02 46.30
C PRO A 44 -0.34 14.46 45.82
N VAL A 45 -0.57 13.19 46.16
CA VAL A 45 -1.79 12.38 45.96
C VAL A 45 -2.85 12.68 47.03
N PRO A 46 -4.16 12.70 46.71
CA PRO A 46 -5.23 12.50 47.69
C PRO A 46 -5.89 11.11 47.60
N VAL A 47 -6.30 10.57 48.76
CA VAL A 47 -7.05 9.30 48.96
C VAL A 47 -8.46 9.61 49.58
N PRO A 48 -9.43 8.68 49.76
CA PRO A 48 -10.62 8.57 48.91
C PRO A 48 -12.00 8.67 49.63
N ALA A 49 -13.04 8.90 48.80
CA ALA A 49 -14.45 8.48 48.83
C ALA A 49 -15.36 8.60 50.08
N ARG A 50 -16.58 9.14 49.86
CA ARG A 50 -17.84 8.69 50.50
C ARG A 50 -19.06 8.79 49.56
N LYS A 51 -19.95 7.80 49.69
CA LYS A 51 -21.22 7.53 48.98
C LYS A 51 -22.33 8.56 49.24
N LEU A 52 -23.29 8.73 48.32
CA LEU A 52 -24.74 8.42 48.49
C LEU A 52 -25.61 8.87 47.29
N ASP A 53 -26.73 8.16 47.14
CA ASP A 53 -27.73 8.13 46.07
C ASP A 53 -28.55 9.40 45.80
N GLY A 54 -29.11 9.46 44.58
CA GLY A 54 -30.45 10.01 44.29
C GLY A 54 -30.51 11.42 43.69
N ASP A 55 -30.93 11.55 42.42
CA ASP A 55 -32.22 12.14 42.00
C ASP A 55 -32.20 12.53 40.50
N LYS A 56 -32.90 11.75 39.67
CA LYS A 56 -32.99 11.91 38.21
C LYS A 56 -34.03 12.97 37.83
N LYS A 57 -33.66 14.25 37.92
CA LYS A 57 -34.35 15.35 37.19
C LYS A 57 -33.60 16.69 37.20
N GLY A 58 -32.67 16.89 38.14
CA GLY A 58 -31.81 18.09 38.18
C GLY A 58 -30.60 18.05 37.23
N GLU A 59 -30.18 16.86 36.80
CA GLU A 59 -28.99 16.68 35.97
C GLU A 59 -29.19 17.17 34.53
N THR A 60 -30.38 16.97 33.96
CA THR A 60 -30.71 17.39 32.60
C THR A 60 -30.73 18.92 32.46
N LEU A 61 -31.21 19.65 33.48
CA LEU A 61 -31.19 21.11 33.50
C LEU A 61 -29.77 21.67 33.64
N ARG A 62 -28.90 21.03 34.44
CA ARG A 62 -27.48 21.41 34.56
C ARG A 62 -26.66 21.11 33.31
N ILE A 63 -27.04 20.09 32.53
CA ILE A 63 -26.40 19.77 31.24
C ILE A 63 -26.77 20.81 30.18
N ILE A 64 -28.05 21.23 30.13
CA ILE A 64 -28.51 22.28 29.21
C ILE A 64 -27.82 23.62 29.53
N GLU A 65 -27.71 23.99 30.81
CA GLU A 65 -27.05 25.23 31.23
C GLU A 65 -25.51 25.20 31.00
N ARG A 66 -24.90 23.99 30.98
CA ARG A 66 -23.49 23.80 30.60
C ARG A 66 -23.28 23.83 29.09
N LEU A 67 -24.21 23.32 28.30
CA LEU A 67 -24.17 23.37 26.83
C LEU A 67 -24.33 24.81 26.34
N ASP A 68 -25.24 25.58 26.94
CA ASP A 68 -25.46 27.00 26.60
C ASP A 68 -24.26 27.89 26.99
N ARG A 69 -23.54 27.53 28.07
CA ARG A 69 -22.24 28.13 28.41
C ARG A 69 -21.12 27.75 27.45
N LEU A 70 -21.09 26.51 26.97
CA LEU A 70 -20.11 26.06 25.98
C LEU A 70 -20.35 26.70 24.62
N GLU A 71 -21.60 26.86 24.19
CA GLU A 71 -21.97 27.52 22.94
C GLU A 71 -21.61 29.02 22.97
N ASN A 72 -21.79 29.69 24.11
CA ASN A 72 -21.33 31.07 24.30
C ASN A 72 -19.79 31.21 24.33
N VAL A 73 -19.07 30.24 24.89
CA VAL A 73 -17.59 30.23 24.91
C VAL A 73 -17.01 29.93 23.51
N VAL A 74 -17.65 29.05 22.75
CA VAL A 74 -17.29 28.75 21.35
C VAL A 74 -17.61 29.94 20.44
N ASN A 75 -18.75 30.61 20.63
CA ASN A 75 -19.10 31.81 19.87
C ASN A 75 -18.22 33.03 20.23
N GLN A 76 -17.72 33.12 21.47
CA GLN A 76 -16.66 34.09 21.82
C GLN A 76 -15.30 33.74 21.21
N HIS A 77 -14.98 32.46 20.99
CA HIS A 77 -13.75 32.03 20.31
C HIS A 77 -13.78 32.20 18.77
N ILE A 78 -14.95 32.39 18.17
CA ILE A 78 -15.11 32.55 16.71
C ILE A 78 -15.06 34.03 16.28
N GLN A 79 -15.10 35.00 17.21
CA GLN A 79 -15.16 36.43 16.89
C GLN A 79 -13.93 37.29 17.30
N GLU A 80 -12.73 36.72 17.41
CA GLU A 80 -11.51 37.53 17.49
C GLU A 80 -10.59 37.33 16.27
N THR A 81 -10.53 38.39 15.46
CA THR A 81 -9.54 38.71 14.42
C THR A 81 -8.08 38.48 14.86
N PRO A 82 -7.14 38.32 13.90
CA PRO A 82 -5.93 37.50 14.03
C PRO A 82 -4.94 38.04 15.06
N LEU A 83 -4.52 37.17 15.97
CA LEU A 83 -3.39 37.40 16.84
C LEU A 83 -2.10 37.45 16.01
N LYS A 84 -1.44 38.61 16.03
CA LYS A 84 -0.01 38.73 15.69
C LYS A 84 0.76 37.81 16.64
N GLY A 85 1.25 36.69 16.10
CA GLY A 85 2.14 35.78 16.81
C GLY A 85 3.46 36.48 17.14
N ASP A 86 3.97 36.17 18.33
CA ASP A 86 5.24 36.63 18.87
C ASP A 86 6.40 35.94 18.11
N ASP A 87 7.26 36.75 17.51
CA ASP A 87 8.12 36.40 16.37
C ASP A 87 9.38 35.58 16.71
N ASN A 88 9.41 34.84 17.84
CA ASN A 88 10.69 34.26 18.32
C ASN A 88 10.65 32.87 18.98
N GLN A 89 9.56 32.08 18.84
CA GLN A 89 9.53 30.74 19.49
C GLN A 89 8.93 29.58 18.68
N GLU A 90 8.87 29.64 17.35
CA GLU A 90 8.41 28.52 16.49
C GLU A 90 9.44 27.99 15.47
N ASP A 91 10.67 28.48 15.46
CA ASP A 91 11.60 28.26 14.33
C ASP A 91 12.38 26.92 14.35
N ARG A 92 12.08 26.01 15.29
CA ARG A 92 12.84 24.75 15.46
C ARG A 92 12.08 23.44 15.17
N SER A 93 10.77 23.45 14.99
CA SER A 93 10.01 22.19 14.75
C SER A 93 9.87 21.82 13.27
N PHE A 94 10.09 22.77 12.35
CA PHE A 94 9.91 22.55 10.90
C PHE A 94 11.14 21.98 10.19
N ALA A 95 12.30 21.97 10.85
CA ALA A 95 13.58 21.55 10.26
C ALA A 95 13.74 20.02 10.11
N ASP A 96 12.89 19.22 10.77
CA ASP A 96 12.99 17.74 10.81
C ASP A 96 12.04 17.02 9.83
N SER A 97 11.38 17.74 8.91
CA SER A 97 10.55 17.10 7.89
C SER A 97 11.40 16.28 6.91
N SER A 98 10.95 15.06 6.58
CA SER A 98 11.60 14.17 5.62
C SER A 98 11.76 14.78 4.23
N LEU A 99 10.93 15.77 3.88
CA LEU A 99 11.03 16.54 2.64
C LEU A 99 12.39 17.24 2.47
N PHE A 100 12.98 17.73 3.57
CA PHE A 100 14.19 18.56 3.51
C PHE A 100 15.49 17.77 3.72
N ASN A 101 15.41 16.43 3.75
CA ASN A 101 16.57 15.56 3.92
C ASN A 101 17.60 15.72 2.80
N HIS A 102 17.14 15.87 1.55
CA HIS A 102 18.00 15.96 0.36
C HIS A 102 17.88 17.29 -0.39
N TRP A 103 16.88 18.11 -0.07
CA TRP A 103 16.56 19.33 -0.81
C TRP A 103 16.13 20.47 0.12
N GLY A 104 16.22 21.72 -0.33
CA GLY A 104 15.62 22.87 0.38
C GLY A 104 16.45 23.44 1.54
N GLN A 105 17.70 22.99 1.72
CA GLN A 105 18.58 23.51 2.78
C GLN A 105 18.91 25.00 2.63
N GLU A 106 18.88 25.52 1.40
CA GLU A 106 19.16 26.92 1.09
C GLU A 106 17.93 27.83 1.19
N LEU A 107 16.73 27.27 1.39
CA LEU A 107 15.49 28.03 1.45
C LEU A 107 15.36 28.82 2.76
N SER A 108 14.79 30.03 2.65
CA SER A 108 14.39 30.81 3.82
C SER A 108 13.34 30.08 4.67
N PRO A 109 13.22 30.37 5.98
CA PRO A 109 12.21 29.74 6.85
C PRO A 109 10.79 29.83 6.28
N GLU A 110 10.41 30.99 5.74
CA GLU A 110 9.10 31.18 5.12
C GLU A 110 8.90 30.32 3.86
N SER A 111 9.93 30.21 3.02
CA SER A 111 9.86 29.35 1.82
C SER A 111 9.73 27.86 2.20
N ARG A 112 10.43 27.43 3.26
CA ARG A 112 10.30 26.07 3.81
C ARG A 112 8.90 25.83 4.35
N ARG A 113 8.29 26.80 5.03
CA ARG A 113 6.91 26.72 5.53
C ARG A 113 5.90 26.50 4.40
N VAL A 114 6.02 27.27 3.30
CA VAL A 114 5.17 27.09 2.11
C VAL A 114 5.41 25.72 1.47
N ALA A 115 6.67 25.32 1.30
CA ALA A 115 7.01 24.02 0.72
C ALA A 115 6.45 22.84 1.53
N LEU A 116 6.56 22.90 2.86
CA LEU A 116 6.02 21.87 3.74
C LEU A 116 4.49 21.79 3.65
N LYS A 117 3.80 22.93 3.60
CA LYS A 117 2.34 22.96 3.45
C LYS A 117 1.88 22.31 2.14
N LEU A 118 2.55 22.60 1.03
CA LEU A 118 2.25 21.97 -0.27
C LEU A 118 2.59 20.48 -0.26
N PHE A 119 3.69 20.09 0.40
CA PHE A 119 4.06 18.68 0.55
C PHE A 119 3.05 17.89 1.38
N GLN A 120 2.56 18.44 2.50
CA GLN A 120 1.51 17.82 3.30
C GLN A 120 0.21 17.68 2.50
N TYR A 121 -0.12 18.66 1.66
CA TYR A 121 -1.35 18.64 0.86
C TYR A 121 -1.27 17.68 -0.33
N TYR A 122 -0.17 17.67 -1.09
CA TYR A 122 -0.05 16.86 -2.30
C TYR A 122 0.63 15.49 -2.08
N GLY A 123 1.43 15.32 -1.03
CA GLY A 123 2.27 14.13 -0.85
C GLY A 123 3.57 14.14 -1.67
N TYR A 124 3.90 15.27 -2.30
CA TYR A 124 5.15 15.53 -3.00
C TYR A 124 5.48 17.03 -3.00
N ASN A 125 6.68 17.41 -3.42
CA ASN A 125 7.21 18.77 -3.39
C ASN A 125 6.56 19.69 -4.43
N GLY A 126 5.31 20.09 -4.19
CA GLY A 126 4.58 21.03 -5.05
C GLY A 126 5.31 22.36 -5.24
N TYR A 127 6.02 22.85 -4.21
CA TYR A 127 6.80 24.09 -4.28
C TYR A 127 7.91 24.02 -5.33
N LEU A 128 8.65 22.90 -5.38
CA LEU A 128 9.66 22.69 -6.42
C LEU A 128 9.00 22.50 -7.78
N SER A 129 7.92 21.72 -7.85
CA SER A 129 7.18 21.50 -9.10
C SER A 129 6.78 22.82 -9.76
N ASP A 130 6.24 23.77 -9.02
CA ASP A 130 5.80 25.07 -9.56
C ASP A 130 6.92 25.90 -10.19
N ARG A 131 8.19 25.57 -9.89
CA ARG A 131 9.39 26.27 -10.39
C ARG A 131 10.14 25.51 -11.48
N LEU A 132 9.72 24.29 -11.77
CA LEU A 132 10.29 23.49 -12.85
C LEU A 132 9.62 23.82 -14.18
N SER A 133 10.39 23.78 -15.26
CA SER A 133 9.86 23.96 -16.62
C SER A 133 8.80 22.89 -16.94
N MET A 134 7.73 23.30 -17.64
CA MET A 134 6.72 22.37 -18.16
C MET A 134 7.30 21.44 -19.24
N ASP A 135 8.34 21.89 -19.95
CA ASP A 135 9.01 21.15 -21.03
C ASP A 135 10.40 20.66 -20.61
N ARG A 136 10.61 20.37 -19.31
CA ARG A 136 11.90 19.88 -18.83
C ARG A 136 12.24 18.52 -19.50
N PRO A 137 13.51 18.26 -19.88
CA PRO A 137 13.91 16.96 -20.37
C PRO A 137 13.98 15.95 -19.21
N ILE A 138 13.63 14.69 -19.48
CA ILE A 138 13.86 13.56 -18.57
C ILE A 138 14.92 12.60 -19.14
N PRO A 139 15.66 11.86 -18.30
CA PRO A 139 16.63 10.87 -18.76
C PRO A 139 15.99 9.75 -19.60
N ASP A 140 16.70 9.28 -20.63
CA ASP A 140 16.28 8.14 -21.45
C ASP A 140 16.85 6.82 -20.90
N TYR A 141 16.07 6.14 -20.07
CA TYR A 141 16.39 4.82 -19.48
C TYR A 141 15.91 3.63 -20.33
N ARG A 142 15.57 3.85 -21.61
CA ARG A 142 15.20 2.73 -22.49
C ARG A 142 16.43 1.84 -22.73
N PRO A 143 16.26 0.51 -22.79
CA PRO A 143 17.32 -0.39 -23.22
C PRO A 143 17.94 0.06 -24.56
N GLU A 144 19.26 -0.04 -24.72
CA GLU A 144 19.97 0.44 -25.90
C GLU A 144 19.41 -0.10 -27.24
N GLY A 145 18.90 -1.33 -27.24
CA GLY A 145 18.25 -1.92 -28.42
C GLY A 145 16.98 -1.18 -28.88
N CYS A 146 16.25 -0.52 -27.97
CA CYS A 146 14.99 0.15 -28.27
C CYS A 146 15.17 1.36 -29.21
N LYS A 147 16.31 2.06 -29.12
CA LYS A 147 16.62 3.24 -29.93
C LYS A 147 16.77 2.90 -31.43
N ASN A 148 17.07 1.65 -31.74
CA ASN A 148 17.28 1.17 -33.11
C ASN A 148 16.03 0.50 -33.73
N ILE A 149 14.91 0.46 -33.00
CA ILE A 149 13.66 -0.11 -33.50
C ILE A 149 12.92 0.93 -34.33
N SER A 150 12.55 0.56 -35.57
CA SER A 150 11.68 1.35 -36.42
C SER A 150 10.24 0.82 -36.37
N TYR A 151 9.28 1.71 -36.16
CA TYR A 151 7.86 1.36 -36.12
C TYR A 151 7.17 1.72 -37.45
N PRO A 152 6.08 1.02 -37.83
CA PRO A 152 5.27 1.38 -38.98
C PRO A 152 4.71 2.81 -38.84
N SER A 153 4.51 3.51 -39.95
CA SER A 153 3.89 4.85 -39.94
C SER A 153 2.36 4.82 -39.83
N ASN A 154 1.74 3.67 -40.13
CA ASN A 154 0.28 3.47 -40.13
C ASN A 154 -0.24 2.90 -38.80
N LEU A 155 0.20 3.45 -37.68
CA LEU A 155 -0.27 3.05 -36.36
C LEU A 155 -1.63 3.68 -36.03
N PRO A 156 -2.45 3.03 -35.19
CA PRO A 156 -3.73 3.59 -34.76
C PRO A 156 -3.52 4.85 -33.92
N GLN A 157 -4.47 5.78 -33.98
CA GLN A 157 -4.45 6.96 -33.12
C GLN A 157 -4.80 6.60 -31.67
N VAL A 158 -4.35 7.43 -30.73
CA VAL A 158 -4.58 7.28 -29.29
C VAL A 158 -5.27 8.50 -28.69
N SER A 159 -6.25 8.26 -27.82
CA SER A 159 -6.81 9.25 -26.90
C SER A 159 -6.12 9.08 -25.54
N ILE A 160 -5.49 10.13 -25.03
CA ILE A 160 -4.85 10.10 -23.71
C ILE A 160 -5.83 10.65 -22.67
N VAL A 161 -6.09 9.89 -21.61
CA VAL A 161 -7.00 10.25 -20.52
C VAL A 161 -6.17 10.47 -19.26
N PHE A 162 -6.24 11.67 -18.68
CA PHE A 162 -5.71 11.99 -17.37
C PHE A 162 -6.84 12.13 -16.36
N ILE A 163 -6.70 11.48 -15.22
CA ILE A 163 -7.68 11.53 -14.13
C ILE A 163 -7.05 12.19 -12.93
N PHE A 164 -7.77 13.11 -12.31
CA PHE A 164 -7.27 13.87 -11.18
C PHE A 164 -8.38 14.27 -10.22
N VAL A 165 -7.97 14.44 -8.96
CA VAL A 165 -8.69 15.17 -7.94
C VAL A 165 -7.64 15.97 -7.16
N ASN A 166 -7.81 17.29 -7.06
CA ASN A 166 -6.89 18.17 -6.33
C ASN A 166 -5.39 17.97 -6.66
N GLU A 167 -5.07 17.73 -7.93
CA GLU A 167 -3.68 17.65 -8.39
C GLU A 167 -3.03 19.03 -8.46
N ALA A 168 -1.72 19.13 -8.24
CA ALA A 168 -1.02 20.39 -8.45
C ALA A 168 -1.11 20.81 -9.93
N LEU A 169 -1.49 22.06 -10.18
CA LEU A 169 -1.63 22.59 -11.55
C LEU A 169 -0.34 22.42 -12.36
N SER A 170 0.82 22.66 -11.75
CA SER A 170 2.12 22.49 -12.40
C SER A 170 2.39 21.04 -12.84
N VAL A 171 1.89 20.06 -12.10
CA VAL A 171 2.12 18.63 -12.37
C VAL A 171 1.22 18.12 -13.50
N ILE A 172 -0.08 18.45 -13.47
CA ILE A 172 -0.99 18.04 -14.54
C ILE A 172 -0.64 18.72 -15.87
N LEU A 173 -0.29 20.02 -15.84
CA LEU A 173 0.13 20.72 -17.06
C LEU A 173 1.44 20.14 -17.62
N ARG A 174 2.41 19.77 -16.77
CA ARG A 174 3.63 19.09 -17.22
C ARG A 174 3.34 17.74 -17.86
N SER A 175 2.39 16.98 -17.32
CA SER A 175 1.96 15.71 -17.90
C SER A 175 1.36 15.91 -19.30
N ILE A 176 0.52 16.93 -19.48
CA ILE A 176 -0.07 17.29 -20.77
C ILE A 176 1.01 17.75 -21.77
N HIS A 177 1.90 18.65 -21.35
CA HIS A 177 3.02 19.14 -22.18
C HIS A 177 3.92 17.99 -22.64
N SER A 178 4.32 17.13 -21.70
CA SER A 178 5.15 15.96 -21.99
C SER A 178 4.47 15.00 -22.97
N ALA A 179 3.18 14.72 -22.80
CA ALA A 179 2.41 13.90 -23.73
C ALA A 179 2.35 14.52 -25.14
N MET A 180 2.12 15.82 -25.25
CA MET A 180 2.06 16.53 -26.53
C MET A 180 3.42 16.58 -27.23
N HIS A 181 4.52 16.73 -26.47
CA HIS A 181 5.86 16.84 -27.02
C HIS A 181 6.41 15.49 -27.49
N THR A 182 6.12 14.42 -26.74
CA THR A 182 6.72 13.09 -26.97
C THR A 182 5.86 12.14 -27.80
N THR A 183 4.60 12.52 -28.08
CA THR A 183 3.71 11.73 -28.94
C THR A 183 3.64 12.35 -30.33
N PRO A 184 3.95 11.61 -31.40
CA PRO A 184 3.80 12.12 -32.76
C PRO A 184 2.39 12.65 -33.04
N SER A 185 2.29 13.84 -33.65
CA SER A 185 1.02 14.58 -33.83
C SER A 185 -0.04 13.82 -34.64
N HIS A 186 0.37 12.92 -35.54
CA HIS A 186 -0.54 12.07 -36.31
C HIS A 186 -1.13 10.91 -35.48
N LEU A 187 -0.48 10.52 -34.38
CA LEU A 187 -0.93 9.48 -33.46
C LEU A 187 -1.78 10.03 -32.32
N LEU A 188 -1.46 11.23 -31.81
CA LEU A 188 -2.22 11.84 -30.72
C LEU A 188 -3.52 12.46 -31.23
N LYS A 189 -4.65 11.78 -30.98
CA LYS A 189 -5.98 12.25 -31.41
C LYS A 189 -6.48 13.41 -30.55
N GLU A 190 -6.43 13.22 -29.24
CA GLU A 190 -7.03 14.11 -28.25
C GLU A 190 -6.50 13.79 -26.85
N ILE A 191 -6.63 14.76 -25.95
CA ILE A 191 -6.37 14.63 -24.52
C ILE A 191 -7.67 14.86 -23.76
N ILE A 192 -7.96 13.99 -22.80
CA ILE A 192 -9.19 14.01 -22.01
C ILE A 192 -8.81 14.17 -20.54
N LEU A 193 -9.30 15.24 -19.93
CA LEU A 193 -9.06 15.57 -18.54
C LEU A 193 -10.33 15.24 -17.75
N VAL A 194 -10.24 14.26 -16.85
CA VAL A 194 -11.35 13.84 -15.99
C VAL A 194 -11.12 14.37 -14.58
N ASP A 195 -11.90 15.38 -14.22
CA ASP A 195 -11.92 16.01 -12.90
C ASP A 195 -12.92 15.27 -12.00
N ASP A 196 -12.41 14.51 -11.04
CA ASP A 196 -13.20 13.77 -10.05
C ASP A 196 -13.63 14.66 -8.87
N ASN A 197 -14.24 15.80 -9.23
CA ASN A 197 -14.80 16.80 -8.31
C ASN A 197 -13.75 17.51 -7.42
N SER A 198 -12.73 18.10 -8.06
CA SER A 198 -11.72 18.93 -7.39
C SER A 198 -12.31 20.19 -6.75
N ASN A 199 -11.78 20.57 -5.59
CA ASN A 199 -12.14 21.80 -4.89
C ASN A 199 -11.16 22.95 -5.11
N SER A 200 -10.00 22.70 -5.72
CA SER A 200 -9.00 23.73 -6.06
C SER A 200 -9.50 24.67 -7.14
N GLU A 201 -9.50 25.98 -6.86
CA GLU A 201 -9.87 27.01 -7.85
C GLU A 201 -8.90 27.09 -9.02
N ASP A 202 -7.61 26.78 -8.80
CA ASP A 202 -6.60 26.72 -9.86
C ASP A 202 -6.93 25.66 -10.93
N LEU A 203 -7.52 24.54 -10.52
CA LEU A 203 -7.98 23.46 -11.43
C LEU A 203 -9.31 23.77 -12.11
N LYS A 204 -9.98 24.87 -11.72
CA LYS A 204 -11.18 25.37 -12.37
C LYS A 204 -10.81 26.43 -13.37
N GLU A 205 -10.35 27.59 -12.92
CA GLU A 205 -10.17 28.78 -13.77
C GLU A 205 -8.93 28.67 -14.65
N LYS A 206 -7.75 28.46 -14.06
CA LYS A 206 -6.47 28.45 -14.82
C LYS A 206 -6.36 27.24 -15.76
N LEU A 207 -6.83 26.07 -15.32
CA LEU A 207 -6.89 24.90 -16.20
C LEU A 207 -7.83 25.15 -17.37
N GLN A 208 -8.97 25.79 -17.14
CA GLN A 208 -9.93 26.13 -18.20
C GLN A 208 -9.33 27.13 -19.20
N GLU A 209 -8.60 28.15 -18.73
CA GLU A 209 -7.87 29.09 -19.58
C GLU A 209 -6.88 28.35 -20.50
N PHE A 210 -6.05 27.47 -19.94
CA PHE A 210 -5.12 26.65 -20.73
C PHE A 210 -5.82 25.79 -21.79
N VAL A 211 -6.96 25.19 -21.42
CA VAL A 211 -7.77 24.37 -22.33
C VAL A 211 -8.33 25.22 -23.48
N GLU A 212 -8.84 26.41 -23.17
CA GLU A 212 -9.39 27.33 -24.17
C GLU A 212 -8.31 27.83 -25.13
N GLU A 213 -7.14 28.23 -24.62
CA GLU A 213 -6.00 28.63 -25.44
C GLU A 213 -5.52 27.52 -26.37
N THR A 214 -5.45 26.29 -25.86
CA THR A 214 -5.04 25.12 -26.65
C THR A 214 -6.08 24.79 -27.72
N ASN A 215 -7.36 24.79 -27.35
CA ASN A 215 -8.45 24.50 -28.27
C ASN A 215 -8.67 25.62 -29.31
N ALA A 216 -8.31 26.86 -29.02
CA ALA A 216 -8.29 27.93 -30.02
C ALA A 216 -7.30 27.63 -31.17
N LYS A 217 -6.19 26.95 -30.86
CA LYS A 217 -5.18 26.52 -31.85
C LYS A 217 -5.53 25.18 -32.50
N HIS A 218 -6.10 24.26 -31.73
CA HIS A 218 -6.50 22.92 -32.19
C HIS A 218 -7.92 22.60 -31.69
N PRO A 219 -8.98 22.94 -32.45
CA PRO A 219 -10.36 22.83 -31.99
C PRO A 219 -10.74 21.41 -31.52
N GLY A 220 -11.22 21.32 -30.28
CA GLY A 220 -11.69 20.08 -29.67
C GLY A 220 -10.59 19.08 -29.29
N PHE A 221 -9.32 19.52 -29.25
CA PHE A 221 -8.18 18.67 -28.93
C PHE A 221 -8.13 18.27 -27.46
N ILE A 222 -8.42 19.20 -26.55
CA ILE A 222 -8.55 18.90 -25.12
C ILE A 222 -10.03 18.90 -24.73
N LYS A 223 -10.49 17.80 -24.16
CA LYS A 223 -11.84 17.64 -23.60
C LYS A 223 -11.78 17.57 -22.09
N VAL A 224 -12.68 18.25 -21.40
CA VAL A 224 -12.79 18.21 -19.93
C VAL A 224 -14.09 17.54 -19.53
N VAL A 225 -14.01 16.52 -18.69
CA VAL A 225 -15.14 15.82 -18.07
C VAL A 225 -15.11 16.14 -16.59
N ARG A 226 -16.15 16.79 -16.06
CA ARG A 226 -16.25 17.11 -14.63
C ARG A 226 -17.36 16.30 -13.97
N HIS A 227 -17.03 15.59 -12.89
CA HIS A 227 -18.02 14.92 -12.08
C HIS A 227 -18.70 15.90 -11.11
N SER A 228 -19.99 15.66 -10.83
CA SER A 228 -20.76 16.48 -9.88
C SER A 228 -20.52 16.10 -8.42
N LYS A 229 -19.86 14.95 -8.19
CA LYS A 229 -19.45 14.43 -6.88
C LYS A 229 -18.20 13.57 -7.10
N GLN A 230 -17.47 13.26 -6.03
CA GLN A 230 -16.33 12.35 -6.12
C GLN A 230 -16.82 10.92 -6.38
N GLU A 231 -16.46 10.37 -7.54
CA GLU A 231 -16.84 9.04 -8.01
C GLU A 231 -15.72 8.02 -7.82
N GLY A 232 -14.47 8.47 -7.67
CA GLY A 232 -13.29 7.64 -7.53
C GLY A 232 -12.55 7.39 -8.84
N LEU A 233 -11.35 6.81 -8.73
CA LEU A 233 -10.45 6.53 -9.85
C LEU A 233 -11.13 5.62 -10.90
N ILE A 234 -11.83 4.60 -10.43
CA ILE A 234 -12.40 3.53 -11.27
C ILE A 234 -13.45 4.07 -12.22
N ARG A 235 -14.45 4.79 -11.68
CA ARG A 235 -15.53 5.40 -12.47
C ARG A 235 -14.99 6.54 -13.33
N SER A 236 -13.99 7.28 -12.85
CA SER A 236 -13.32 8.32 -13.64
C SER A 236 -12.59 7.76 -14.86
N ARG A 237 -11.92 6.60 -14.75
CA ARG A 237 -11.35 5.87 -15.90
C ARG A 237 -12.43 5.54 -16.92
N VAL A 238 -13.58 5.05 -16.46
CA VAL A 238 -14.70 4.71 -17.35
C VAL A 238 -15.31 5.95 -18.00
N SER A 239 -15.51 7.04 -17.26
CA SER A 239 -15.98 8.33 -17.80
C SER A 239 -15.04 8.89 -18.87
N GLY A 240 -13.72 8.82 -18.63
CA GLY A 240 -12.71 9.23 -19.61
C GLY A 240 -12.73 8.36 -20.87
N TRP A 241 -12.87 7.04 -20.72
CA TRP A 241 -13.05 6.13 -21.85
C TRP A 241 -14.33 6.45 -22.65
N ARG A 242 -15.46 6.77 -21.98
CA ARG A 242 -16.72 7.16 -22.65
C ARG A 242 -16.57 8.42 -23.51
N ALA A 243 -15.71 9.35 -23.10
CA ALA A 243 -15.42 10.58 -23.85
C ALA A 243 -14.41 10.39 -25.00
N ALA A 244 -13.67 9.27 -25.01
CA ALA A 244 -12.65 8.97 -25.99
C ALA A 244 -13.22 8.50 -27.33
N SER A 245 -12.59 8.98 -28.40
CA SER A 245 -12.99 8.75 -29.79
C SER A 245 -11.95 8.02 -30.64
N ALA A 246 -10.69 7.92 -30.17
CA ALA A 246 -9.66 7.20 -30.89
C ALA A 246 -9.86 5.66 -30.81
N PRO A 247 -9.24 4.88 -31.72
CA PRO A 247 -9.24 3.42 -31.65
C PRO A 247 -8.56 2.88 -30.39
N VAL A 248 -7.52 3.55 -29.89
CA VAL A 248 -6.79 3.16 -28.69
C VAL A 248 -6.97 4.21 -27.60
N VAL A 249 -7.15 3.78 -26.35
CA VAL A 249 -7.27 4.67 -25.18
C VAL A 249 -6.15 4.39 -24.21
N ALA A 250 -5.45 5.44 -23.81
CA ALA A 250 -4.41 5.38 -22.78
C ALA A 250 -4.93 6.05 -21.50
N LEU A 251 -5.05 5.27 -20.42
CA LEU A 251 -5.62 5.69 -19.14
C LEU A 251 -4.46 5.91 -18.15
N PHE A 252 -4.16 7.19 -17.87
CA PHE A 252 -3.04 7.62 -17.04
C PHE A 252 -3.49 8.40 -15.80
N ASP A 253 -2.66 8.33 -14.76
CA ASP A 253 -2.69 9.25 -13.63
C ASP A 253 -2.21 10.64 -14.08
N ALA A 254 -2.60 11.71 -13.39
CA ALA A 254 -2.27 13.08 -13.77
C ALA A 254 -0.85 13.57 -13.40
N HIS A 255 0.01 12.69 -12.89
CA HIS A 255 1.35 12.99 -12.39
C HIS A 255 2.41 12.09 -13.04
N VAL A 256 2.51 12.21 -14.37
CA VAL A 256 3.40 11.39 -15.20
C VAL A 256 4.18 12.25 -16.19
N GLU A 257 5.40 11.85 -16.53
CA GLU A 257 6.21 12.43 -17.59
C GLU A 257 6.60 11.34 -18.60
N PHE A 258 6.27 11.55 -19.86
CA PHE A 258 6.45 10.58 -20.94
C PHE A 258 7.87 10.64 -21.49
N ASN A 259 8.46 9.48 -21.75
CA ASN A 259 9.76 9.40 -22.41
C ASN A 259 9.62 9.36 -23.94
N ALA A 260 10.71 9.64 -24.65
CA ALA A 260 10.72 9.62 -26.11
C ALA A 260 10.37 8.21 -26.64
N GLY A 261 9.50 8.15 -27.66
CA GLY A 261 9.13 6.91 -28.33
C GLY A 261 8.32 5.93 -27.47
N TRP A 262 7.53 6.44 -26.52
CA TRP A 262 6.69 5.61 -25.66
C TRP A 262 5.46 5.03 -26.38
N ALA A 263 4.90 5.77 -27.34
CA ALA A 263 3.59 5.47 -27.92
C ALA A 263 3.66 4.39 -29.01
N GLU A 264 4.63 4.52 -29.93
CA GLU A 264 4.80 3.66 -31.09
C GLU A 264 4.91 2.15 -30.75
N PRO A 265 5.76 1.72 -29.79
CA PRO A 265 5.81 0.31 -29.38
C PRO A 265 4.46 -0.19 -28.84
N ILE A 266 3.76 0.62 -28.06
CA ILE A 266 2.45 0.24 -27.49
C ILE A 266 1.43 0.07 -28.61
N LEU A 267 1.33 1.06 -29.50
CA LEU A 267 0.34 1.07 -30.59
C LEU A 267 0.59 -0.05 -31.58
N GLN A 268 1.85 -0.38 -31.88
CA GLN A 268 2.17 -1.54 -32.71
C GLN A 268 1.67 -2.83 -32.05
N ARG A 269 1.95 -3.02 -30.74
CA ARG A 269 1.56 -4.25 -30.03
C ARG A 269 0.04 -4.44 -29.97
N ILE A 270 -0.73 -3.37 -29.83
CA ILE A 270 -2.19 -3.40 -29.87
C ILE A 270 -2.71 -3.62 -31.30
N GLN A 271 -2.07 -3.02 -32.31
CA GLN A 271 -2.43 -3.25 -33.72
C GLN A 271 -2.22 -4.70 -34.15
N GLU A 272 -1.16 -5.35 -33.67
CA GLU A 272 -0.88 -6.77 -33.93
C GLU A 272 -1.95 -7.70 -33.31
N ASP A 273 -2.54 -7.30 -32.20
CA ASP A 273 -3.57 -8.04 -31.48
C ASP A 273 -4.28 -7.12 -30.50
N ARG A 274 -5.54 -6.80 -30.83
CA ARG A 274 -6.35 -5.86 -30.05
C ARG A 274 -6.71 -6.36 -28.66
N THR A 275 -6.51 -7.65 -28.36
CA THR A 275 -6.86 -8.25 -27.06
C THR A 275 -5.78 -8.07 -25.99
N ARG A 276 -4.69 -7.38 -26.34
CA ARG A 276 -3.59 -7.06 -25.43
C ARG A 276 -3.88 -5.77 -24.65
N ILE A 277 -3.69 -5.82 -23.34
CA ILE A 277 -3.59 -4.62 -22.51
C ILE A 277 -2.12 -4.37 -22.20
N ILE A 278 -1.66 -3.17 -22.50
CA ILE A 278 -0.25 -2.83 -22.41
C ILE A 278 -0.03 -1.86 -21.25
N SER A 279 0.87 -2.22 -20.34
CA SER A 279 1.45 -1.31 -19.36
C SER A 279 2.80 -0.81 -19.90
N PRO A 280 3.10 0.48 -19.80
CA PRO A 280 4.47 0.96 -19.97
C PRO A 280 5.34 0.46 -18.81
N SER A 281 6.66 0.52 -19.00
CA SER A 281 7.62 0.42 -17.90
C SER A 281 7.65 1.75 -17.16
N PHE A 282 7.46 1.72 -15.84
CA PHE A 282 7.47 2.94 -15.04
C PHE A 282 8.87 3.26 -14.53
N ASP A 283 9.22 4.54 -14.50
CA ASP A 283 10.34 5.12 -13.77
C ASP A 283 9.81 5.94 -12.59
N ASN A 284 10.61 6.12 -11.54
CA ASN A 284 10.19 6.88 -10.38
C ASN A 284 10.60 8.34 -10.47
N ILE A 285 9.64 9.26 -10.39
CA ILE A 285 9.92 10.68 -10.12
C ILE A 285 9.88 10.85 -8.60
N LYS A 286 11.04 11.12 -8.00
CA LYS A 286 11.14 11.27 -6.54
C LYS A 286 10.24 12.40 -6.04
N TYR A 287 9.46 12.13 -4.99
CA TYR A 287 8.53 13.11 -4.42
C TYR A 287 9.20 14.39 -3.91
N ASP A 288 10.48 14.34 -3.52
CA ASP A 288 11.21 15.44 -2.90
C ASP A 288 11.97 16.29 -3.93
N THR A 289 12.77 15.65 -4.80
CA THR A 289 13.67 16.33 -5.73
C THR A 289 13.16 16.43 -7.17
N PHE A 290 12.09 15.69 -7.51
CA PHE A 290 11.61 15.54 -8.90
C PHE A 290 12.65 14.94 -9.87
N GLU A 291 13.73 14.35 -9.35
CA GLU A 291 14.68 13.58 -10.15
C GLU A 291 14.03 12.26 -10.59
N VAL A 292 14.33 11.84 -11.81
CA VAL A 292 13.86 10.55 -12.34
C VAL A 292 14.88 9.47 -11.99
N GLU A 293 14.43 8.42 -11.32
CA GLU A 293 15.18 7.23 -10.96
C GLU A 293 14.71 6.05 -11.81
N GLU A 294 15.67 5.34 -12.42
CA GLU A 294 15.38 4.16 -13.23
C GLU A 294 14.84 3.03 -12.35
N TYR A 295 13.67 2.52 -12.71
CA TYR A 295 13.15 1.28 -12.13
C TYR A 295 13.53 0.07 -13.01
N PRO A 296 13.85 -1.07 -12.38
CA PRO A 296 14.27 -2.27 -13.09
C PRO A 296 13.14 -2.85 -13.94
N LEU A 297 13.52 -3.45 -15.08
CA LEU A 297 12.59 -4.16 -15.94
C LEU A 297 11.94 -5.32 -15.17
N SER A 298 10.63 -5.19 -14.94
CA SER A 298 9.89 -6.06 -14.05
C SER A 298 8.57 -6.49 -14.69
N ALA A 299 8.16 -7.72 -14.43
CA ALA A 299 6.76 -8.10 -14.56
C ALA A 299 5.95 -7.50 -13.39
N GLN A 300 4.63 -7.54 -13.48
CA GLN A 300 3.75 -6.99 -12.46
C GLN A 300 2.83 -8.09 -11.92
N GLY A 301 2.77 -8.23 -10.61
CA GLY A 301 1.96 -9.21 -9.90
C GLY A 301 1.23 -8.59 -8.72
N PHE A 302 0.74 -9.46 -7.83
CA PHE A 302 0.00 -9.04 -6.64
C PHE A 302 0.07 -10.08 -5.53
N ASP A 303 -0.20 -9.67 -4.30
CA ASP A 303 -0.37 -10.57 -3.15
C ASP A 303 -1.84 -10.95 -2.90
N TRP A 304 -2.11 -11.76 -1.88
CA TRP A 304 -3.49 -12.17 -1.57
C TRP A 304 -4.36 -11.05 -0.97
N GLU A 305 -3.78 -9.93 -0.55
CA GLU A 305 -4.53 -8.72 -0.20
C GLU A 305 -4.91 -7.90 -1.45
N LEU A 306 -4.38 -8.29 -2.61
CA LEU A 306 -4.46 -7.63 -3.92
C LEU A 306 -3.63 -6.35 -4.01
N TRP A 307 -2.58 -6.22 -3.19
CA TRP A 307 -1.58 -5.19 -3.40
C TRP A 307 -0.67 -5.58 -4.55
N CYS A 308 -0.43 -4.62 -5.43
CA CYS A 308 0.46 -4.82 -6.55
C CYS A 308 1.92 -4.90 -6.14
N ARG A 309 2.67 -5.74 -6.86
CA ARG A 309 4.09 -5.95 -6.63
C ARG A 309 4.83 -6.02 -7.96
N TYR A 310 6.06 -5.53 -7.98
CA TYR A 310 7.00 -5.82 -9.05
C TYR A 310 7.55 -7.23 -8.88
N LEU A 311 7.59 -7.98 -9.98
CA LEU A 311 8.12 -9.33 -10.05
C LEU A 311 9.30 -9.36 -11.00
N ASN A 312 10.21 -10.31 -10.76
CA ASN A 312 11.21 -10.64 -11.77
C ASN A 312 10.52 -11.11 -13.06
N PRO A 313 11.00 -10.70 -14.25
CA PRO A 313 10.50 -11.22 -15.51
C PRO A 313 10.56 -12.76 -15.54
N PRO A 314 9.61 -13.43 -16.23
CA PRO A 314 9.60 -14.89 -16.32
C PRO A 314 10.94 -15.43 -16.83
N LYS A 315 11.36 -16.61 -16.37
CA LYS A 315 12.61 -17.26 -16.82
C LYS A 315 12.70 -17.39 -18.34
N SER A 316 11.57 -17.63 -19.00
CA SER A 316 11.49 -17.70 -20.47
C SER A 316 11.88 -16.38 -21.15
N TRP A 317 11.62 -15.24 -20.53
CA TRP A 317 11.99 -13.92 -21.06
C TRP A 317 13.52 -13.72 -20.99
N TRP A 318 14.13 -14.07 -19.87
CA TRP A 318 15.60 -14.01 -19.71
C TRP A 318 16.32 -14.89 -20.74
N ASN A 319 15.77 -16.06 -21.07
CA ASN A 319 16.33 -16.96 -22.07
C ASN A 319 16.34 -16.38 -23.50
N LEU A 320 15.58 -15.31 -23.78
CA LEU A 320 15.60 -14.64 -25.08
C LEU A 320 16.86 -13.78 -25.28
N ASN A 321 17.57 -13.43 -24.20
CA ASN A 321 18.69 -12.47 -24.23
C ASN A 321 18.36 -11.17 -24.98
N ASN A 322 17.11 -10.72 -24.92
CA ASN A 322 16.63 -9.53 -25.58
C ASN A 322 15.87 -8.63 -24.60
N SER A 323 16.53 -7.59 -24.08
CA SER A 323 15.96 -6.63 -23.13
C SER A 323 14.87 -5.73 -23.74
N THR A 324 14.68 -5.75 -25.06
CA THR A 324 13.60 -5.02 -25.74
C THR A 324 12.29 -5.81 -25.83
N ALA A 325 12.33 -7.12 -25.55
CA ALA A 325 11.17 -7.99 -25.71
C ALA A 325 10.05 -7.65 -24.70
N PRO A 326 8.77 -7.75 -25.09
CA PRO A 326 7.64 -7.61 -24.18
C PRO A 326 7.72 -8.58 -23.00
N ILE A 327 7.43 -8.09 -21.79
CA ILE A 327 7.39 -8.91 -20.57
C ILE A 327 5.93 -9.29 -20.33
N ARG A 328 5.63 -10.60 -20.37
CA ARG A 328 4.30 -11.09 -19.96
C ARG A 328 4.12 -10.88 -18.47
N SER A 329 2.99 -10.31 -18.09
CA SER A 329 2.75 -9.85 -16.72
C SER A 329 1.45 -10.44 -16.16
N PRO A 330 1.44 -11.03 -14.96
CA PRO A 330 0.22 -11.50 -14.31
C PRO A 330 -0.86 -10.41 -14.12
N ALA A 331 -0.45 -9.22 -13.72
CA ALA A 331 -1.33 -8.10 -13.41
C ALA A 331 -0.86 -6.79 -14.05
N LEU A 332 -1.63 -5.72 -13.78
CA LEU A 332 -1.38 -4.35 -14.18
C LEU A 332 -1.09 -3.49 -12.94
N ILE A 333 -0.14 -2.56 -13.03
CA ILE A 333 0.11 -1.55 -12.00
C ILE A 333 -0.29 -0.18 -12.55
N GLY A 334 -1.40 0.35 -12.04
CA GLY A 334 -1.79 1.73 -12.32
C GLY A 334 -2.25 1.94 -13.76
N CYS A 335 -1.39 2.58 -14.57
CA CYS A 335 -1.74 3.10 -15.89
C CYS A 335 -1.61 2.06 -16.99
N PHE A 336 -2.49 2.11 -18.00
CA PHE A 336 -2.48 1.13 -19.09
C PHE A 336 -3.07 1.70 -20.37
N VAL A 337 -2.76 1.02 -21.49
CA VAL A 337 -3.23 1.35 -22.83
C VAL A 337 -3.95 0.15 -23.42
N VAL A 338 -5.11 0.38 -24.03
CA VAL A 338 -6.01 -0.68 -24.49
C VAL A 338 -6.76 -0.26 -25.75
N ASP A 339 -7.11 -1.24 -26.59
CA ASP A 339 -8.07 -1.05 -27.67
C ASP A 339 -9.45 -0.66 -27.10
N ARG A 340 -10.05 0.41 -27.64
CA ARG A 340 -11.26 1.02 -27.09
C ARG A 340 -12.44 0.05 -27.11
N GLU A 341 -12.59 -0.70 -28.20
CA GLU A 341 -13.73 -1.60 -28.39
C GLU A 341 -13.56 -2.87 -27.57
N TYR A 342 -12.36 -3.45 -27.57
CA TYR A 342 -12.03 -4.58 -26.72
C TYR A 342 -12.28 -4.28 -25.25
N PHE A 343 -11.91 -3.09 -24.75
CA PHE A 343 -12.15 -2.71 -23.36
C PHE A 343 -13.64 -2.72 -23.00
N ALA A 344 -14.52 -2.27 -23.90
CA ALA A 344 -15.96 -2.37 -23.71
C ALA A 344 -16.47 -3.81 -23.74
N GLU A 345 -15.99 -4.63 -24.68
CA GLU A 345 -16.39 -6.03 -24.82
C GLU A 345 -16.09 -6.86 -23.56
N ILE A 346 -14.94 -6.62 -22.93
CA ILE A 346 -14.56 -7.27 -21.69
C ILE A 346 -15.19 -6.63 -20.44
N GLY A 347 -16.08 -5.65 -20.61
CA GLY A 347 -16.87 -5.05 -19.54
C GLY A 347 -16.17 -3.98 -18.72
N LEU A 348 -15.27 -3.19 -19.33
CA LEU A 348 -14.61 -2.02 -18.73
C LEU A 348 -13.98 -2.33 -17.36
N LEU A 349 -13.94 -1.38 -16.42
CA LEU A 349 -13.68 -1.66 -15.00
C LEU A 349 -15.01 -1.94 -14.27
N ASP A 350 -14.96 -2.64 -13.14
CA ASP A 350 -16.14 -2.84 -12.29
C ASP A 350 -16.55 -1.53 -11.61
N GLU A 351 -17.53 -0.81 -12.17
CA GLU A 351 -18.07 0.45 -11.60
C GLU A 351 -18.74 0.26 -10.22
N GLY A 352 -18.97 -0.99 -9.78
CA GLY A 352 -19.40 -1.32 -8.42
C GLY A 352 -18.28 -1.32 -7.37
N MET A 353 -17.02 -1.22 -7.79
CA MET A 353 -15.90 -0.91 -6.90
C MET A 353 -15.90 0.56 -6.50
N GLU A 354 -15.37 0.85 -5.32
CA GLU A 354 -15.40 2.18 -4.70
C GLU A 354 -14.00 2.80 -4.64
N ILE A 355 -13.92 4.10 -4.95
CA ILE A 355 -12.76 4.98 -4.80
C ILE A 355 -11.48 4.48 -5.48
N TYR A 356 -10.78 3.52 -4.88
CA TYR A 356 -9.47 3.05 -5.28
C TYR A 356 -9.19 1.62 -4.78
N GLY A 357 -8.42 0.85 -5.55
CA GLY A 357 -7.77 -0.37 -5.10
C GLY A 357 -8.42 -1.64 -5.62
N GLY A 358 -7.58 -2.57 -6.08
CA GLY A 358 -7.96 -3.87 -6.61
C GLY A 358 -8.43 -3.86 -8.06
N GLU A 359 -8.73 -2.70 -8.66
CA GLU A 359 -9.30 -2.62 -10.02
C GLU A 359 -8.32 -3.06 -11.10
N ASN A 360 -7.04 -2.77 -10.89
CA ASN A 360 -5.95 -3.12 -11.79
C ASN A 360 -5.62 -4.61 -11.72
N VAL A 361 -5.68 -5.20 -10.52
CA VAL A 361 -5.56 -6.64 -10.32
C VAL A 361 -6.77 -7.38 -10.92
N GLU A 362 -7.98 -6.86 -10.71
CA GLU A 362 -9.21 -7.40 -11.32
C GLU A 362 -9.13 -7.42 -12.83
N LEU A 363 -8.72 -6.31 -13.44
CA LEU A 363 -8.56 -6.22 -14.88
C LEU A 363 -7.52 -7.21 -15.40
N GLY A 364 -6.35 -7.30 -14.75
CA GLY A 364 -5.30 -8.22 -15.16
C GLY A 364 -5.73 -9.69 -15.12
N VAL A 365 -6.34 -10.11 -14.02
CA VAL A 365 -6.86 -11.49 -13.87
C VAL A 365 -7.95 -11.79 -14.90
N ARG A 366 -8.91 -10.87 -15.07
CA ARG A 366 -9.99 -11.03 -16.04
C ARG A 366 -9.46 -11.15 -17.46
N VAL A 367 -8.55 -10.27 -17.89
CA VAL A 367 -7.98 -10.29 -19.24
C VAL A 367 -7.37 -11.65 -19.56
N TRP A 368 -6.53 -12.18 -18.65
CA TRP A 368 -5.91 -13.49 -18.83
C TRP A 368 -6.93 -14.63 -18.84
N GLN A 369 -7.88 -14.64 -17.90
CA GLN A 369 -8.89 -15.69 -17.85
C GLN A 369 -9.81 -15.67 -19.07
N CYS A 370 -10.10 -14.50 -19.63
CA CYS A 370 -11.04 -14.33 -20.74
C CYS A 370 -10.37 -14.29 -22.13
N GLY A 371 -9.09 -14.66 -22.23
CA GLY A 371 -8.41 -14.96 -23.50
C GLY A 371 -7.54 -13.85 -24.09
N GLY A 372 -7.39 -12.71 -23.41
CA GLY A 372 -6.42 -11.68 -23.77
C GLY A 372 -5.07 -11.88 -23.08
N SER A 373 -4.21 -10.85 -23.15
CA SER A 373 -2.93 -10.83 -22.45
C SER A 373 -2.61 -9.47 -21.84
N VAL A 374 -1.78 -9.50 -20.81
CA VAL A 374 -1.18 -8.31 -20.20
C VAL A 374 0.33 -8.33 -20.43
N GLU A 375 0.86 -7.21 -20.93
CA GLU A 375 2.28 -7.07 -21.25
C GLU A 375 2.84 -5.74 -20.73
N VAL A 376 4.07 -5.80 -20.22
CA VAL A 376 4.89 -4.61 -19.91
C VAL A 376 5.92 -4.44 -21.03
N LEU A 377 6.03 -3.24 -21.60
CA LEU A 377 6.99 -2.98 -22.69
C LEU A 377 8.22 -2.22 -22.20
N PRO A 378 9.43 -2.83 -22.22
CA PRO A 378 10.67 -2.16 -21.84
C PRO A 378 11.00 -0.90 -22.65
N CYS A 379 10.59 -0.86 -23.93
CA CYS A 379 10.85 0.28 -24.81
C CYS A 379 9.87 1.45 -24.63
N ALA A 380 8.75 1.23 -23.91
CA ALA A 380 7.78 2.28 -23.61
C ALA A 380 7.94 2.70 -22.14
N ARG A 381 8.74 3.73 -21.88
CA ARG A 381 8.99 4.21 -20.51
C ARG A 381 8.20 5.47 -20.20
N ILE A 382 7.64 5.53 -19.00
CA ILE A 382 6.93 6.69 -18.45
C ILE A 382 7.39 6.87 -17.00
N ALA A 383 7.78 8.08 -16.64
CA ALA A 383 8.12 8.42 -15.27
C ALA A 383 6.84 8.81 -14.50
N HIS A 384 6.66 8.31 -13.28
CA HIS A 384 5.48 8.53 -12.43
C HIS A 384 5.93 9.06 -11.06
N ILE A 385 5.20 10.04 -10.50
CA ILE A 385 5.52 10.56 -9.15
C ILE A 385 5.07 9.58 -8.06
N GLU A 386 6.05 8.94 -7.40
CA GLU A 386 5.79 8.14 -6.20
C GLU A 386 5.55 9.07 -5.01
N ARG A 387 4.31 9.16 -4.53
CA ARG A 387 3.96 10.03 -3.39
C ARG A 387 4.50 9.49 -2.08
N ALA A 388 4.92 10.39 -1.19
CA ALA A 388 5.25 10.05 0.19
C ALA A 388 4.00 9.62 0.99
N HIS A 389 2.83 10.20 0.69
CA HIS A 389 1.53 9.81 1.23
C HIS A 389 0.39 10.13 0.25
N LYS A 390 -0.74 9.45 0.37
CA LYS A 390 -1.91 9.64 -0.51
C LYS A 390 -2.90 10.63 0.14
N PRO A 391 -3.18 11.79 -0.48
CA PRO A 391 -3.96 12.85 0.17
C PRO A 391 -5.48 12.73 0.04
N TYR A 392 -5.98 11.73 -0.70
CA TYR A 392 -7.37 11.70 -1.16
C TYR A 392 -8.37 11.10 -0.17
N THR A 393 -7.91 10.34 0.83
CA THR A 393 -8.74 9.73 1.87
C THR A 393 -7.86 9.25 3.01
N GLU A 394 -8.32 9.51 4.23
CA GLU A 394 -7.67 9.15 5.49
C GLU A 394 -7.68 7.63 5.77
N ASP A 395 -8.75 6.91 5.38
CA ASP A 395 -8.84 5.45 5.51
C ASP A 395 -9.34 4.79 4.21
N LEU A 396 -8.39 4.28 3.42
CA LEU A 396 -8.68 3.50 2.20
C LEU A 396 -9.00 2.03 2.50
N THR A 397 -8.72 1.55 3.71
CA THR A 397 -8.73 0.13 4.07
C THR A 397 -10.10 -0.50 3.84
N ALA A 398 -11.16 0.19 4.24
CA ALA A 398 -12.52 -0.29 4.07
C ALA A 398 -12.89 -0.48 2.59
N HIS A 399 -12.56 0.49 1.74
CA HIS A 399 -12.84 0.44 0.30
C HIS A 399 -12.01 -0.61 -0.42
N VAL A 400 -10.70 -0.67 -0.14
CA VAL A 400 -9.79 -1.66 -0.76
C VAL A 400 -10.21 -3.07 -0.37
N ARG A 401 -10.51 -3.32 0.92
CA ARG A 401 -11.03 -4.60 1.40
C ARG A 401 -12.32 -4.98 0.68
N ARG A 402 -13.28 -4.05 0.59
CA ARG A 402 -14.55 -4.30 -0.11
C ARG A 402 -14.33 -4.67 -1.58
N ASN A 403 -13.49 -3.91 -2.28
CA ASN A 403 -13.17 -4.16 -3.69
C ASN A 403 -12.46 -5.50 -3.89
N ALA A 404 -11.55 -5.86 -2.97
CA ALA A 404 -10.85 -7.14 -3.00
C ALA A 404 -11.81 -8.34 -2.85
N LEU A 405 -12.76 -8.25 -1.92
CA LEU A 405 -13.78 -9.29 -1.75
C LEU A 405 -14.72 -9.38 -2.96
N ARG A 406 -15.11 -8.24 -3.57
CA ARG A 406 -15.88 -8.24 -4.83
C ARG A 406 -15.16 -9.01 -5.94
N MET A 407 -13.88 -8.72 -6.15
CA MET A 407 -13.07 -9.42 -7.14
C MET A 407 -12.97 -10.91 -6.82
N ALA A 408 -12.70 -11.25 -5.55
CA ALA A 408 -12.53 -12.63 -5.11
C ALA A 408 -13.78 -13.49 -5.40
N GLU A 409 -14.97 -12.94 -5.11
CA GLU A 409 -16.25 -13.60 -5.34
C GLU A 409 -16.61 -13.80 -6.83
N VAL A 410 -16.01 -13.04 -7.73
CA VAL A 410 -16.26 -13.13 -9.17
C VAL A 410 -15.21 -13.99 -9.88
N TRP A 411 -13.92 -13.79 -9.57
CA TRP A 411 -12.81 -14.24 -10.42
C TRP A 411 -11.93 -15.33 -9.81
N MET A 412 -11.95 -15.50 -8.47
CA MET A 412 -10.95 -16.32 -7.76
C MET A 412 -11.42 -17.72 -7.35
N ASP A 413 -12.64 -18.13 -7.74
CA ASP A 413 -13.17 -19.49 -7.54
C ASP A 413 -12.98 -20.02 -6.10
N GLU A 414 -12.40 -21.21 -5.91
CA GLU A 414 -12.08 -21.78 -4.60
C GLU A 414 -10.98 -21.03 -3.83
N PHE A 415 -10.17 -20.23 -4.53
CA PHE A 415 -9.07 -19.46 -3.96
C PHE A 415 -9.51 -18.14 -3.34
N LYS A 416 -10.79 -17.77 -3.44
CA LYS A 416 -11.32 -16.59 -2.73
C LYS A 416 -11.02 -16.64 -1.24
N SER A 417 -10.99 -17.85 -0.65
CA SER A 417 -10.58 -18.10 0.73
C SER A 417 -9.26 -17.44 1.10
N HIS A 418 -8.31 -17.32 0.16
CA HIS A 418 -7.01 -16.71 0.41
C HIS A 418 -7.12 -15.19 0.60
N VAL A 419 -8.02 -14.53 -0.11
CA VAL A 419 -8.32 -13.10 0.08
C VAL A 419 -9.01 -12.88 1.41
N TYR A 420 -9.98 -13.73 1.77
CA TYR A 420 -10.61 -13.71 3.10
C TYR A 420 -9.59 -13.92 4.23
N MET A 421 -8.65 -14.85 4.05
CA MET A 421 -7.55 -15.09 4.98
C MET A 421 -6.62 -13.87 5.12
N ALA A 422 -6.22 -13.28 4.00
CA ALA A 422 -5.31 -12.13 3.96
C ALA A 422 -5.91 -10.93 4.69
N TRP A 423 -7.16 -10.59 4.40
CA TRP A 423 -7.89 -9.50 5.05
C TRP A 423 -8.45 -9.84 6.44
N ASN A 424 -8.19 -11.05 6.95
CA ASN A 424 -8.72 -11.56 8.22
C ASN A 424 -10.26 -11.42 8.35
N VAL A 425 -10.99 -11.70 7.27
CA VAL A 425 -12.45 -11.61 7.20
C VAL A 425 -13.04 -13.03 7.21
N PRO A 426 -14.03 -13.35 8.07
CA PRO A 426 -14.72 -14.65 8.01
C PRO A 426 -15.47 -14.82 6.69
N GLN A 427 -15.46 -16.05 6.15
CA GLN A 427 -16.03 -16.31 4.83
C GLN A 427 -17.56 -16.41 4.80
N GLU A 428 -18.20 -16.94 5.85
CA GLU A 428 -19.66 -17.14 5.90
C GLU A 428 -20.43 -15.89 6.36
N ASP A 429 -19.84 -15.09 7.25
CA ASP A 429 -20.45 -13.88 7.81
C ASP A 429 -19.44 -12.73 7.83
N SER A 430 -19.02 -12.31 6.64
CA SER A 430 -17.97 -11.31 6.47
C SER A 430 -18.27 -9.95 7.12
N GLY A 431 -19.56 -9.64 7.33
CA GLY A 431 -20.01 -8.31 7.76
C GLY A 431 -19.71 -7.19 6.76
N VAL A 432 -19.17 -7.51 5.56
CA VAL A 432 -18.81 -6.55 4.53
C VAL A 432 -19.83 -6.62 3.40
N ASP A 433 -20.56 -5.51 3.19
CA ASP A 433 -21.44 -5.36 2.04
C ASP A 433 -20.61 -5.12 0.78
N ILE A 434 -20.43 -6.18 0.01
CA ILE A 434 -19.73 -6.12 -1.28
C ILE A 434 -20.62 -5.63 -2.41
N GLY A 435 -21.92 -5.39 -2.20
CA GLY A 435 -22.88 -4.99 -3.24
C GLY A 435 -23.20 -6.08 -4.28
N ASP A 436 -24.00 -5.74 -5.29
CA ASP A 436 -24.35 -6.70 -6.36
C ASP A 436 -23.17 -6.97 -7.30
N ILE A 437 -22.96 -8.25 -7.61
CA ILE A 437 -21.92 -8.78 -8.50
C ILE A 437 -22.51 -9.66 -9.62
N SER A 438 -23.84 -9.67 -9.77
CA SER A 438 -24.56 -10.51 -10.73
C SER A 438 -24.11 -10.24 -12.17
N GLU A 439 -23.96 -8.97 -12.55
CA GLU A 439 -23.50 -8.59 -13.89
C GLU A 439 -22.07 -9.05 -14.17
N ARG A 440 -21.15 -8.93 -13.18
CA ARG A 440 -19.77 -9.40 -13.32
C ARG A 440 -19.69 -10.92 -13.47
N LYS A 441 -20.51 -11.66 -12.70
CA LYS A 441 -20.64 -13.13 -12.85
C LYS A 441 -21.25 -13.52 -14.19
N ALA A 442 -22.24 -12.78 -14.69
CA ALA A 442 -22.84 -13.01 -16.01
C ALA A 442 -21.85 -12.75 -17.15
N LEU A 443 -21.07 -11.66 -17.05
CA LEU A 443 -19.98 -11.33 -17.97
C LEU A 443 -18.95 -12.45 -18.05
N ARG A 444 -18.46 -12.94 -16.90
CA ARG A 444 -17.50 -14.07 -16.84
C ARG A 444 -18.03 -15.32 -17.56
N LYS A 445 -19.31 -15.64 -17.37
CA LYS A 445 -19.97 -16.77 -18.06
C LYS A 445 -20.08 -16.54 -19.56
N ARG A 446 -20.50 -15.34 -19.98
CA ARG A 446 -20.70 -14.97 -21.40
C ARG A 446 -19.39 -15.04 -22.19
N LEU A 447 -18.29 -14.59 -21.59
CA LEU A 447 -16.95 -14.62 -22.20
C LEU A 447 -16.27 -15.99 -22.10
N GLN A 448 -16.92 -16.98 -21.47
CA GLN A 448 -16.38 -18.33 -21.29
C GLN A 448 -14.97 -18.33 -20.66
N CYS A 449 -14.77 -17.47 -19.67
CA CYS A 449 -13.46 -17.30 -19.07
C CYS A 449 -13.00 -18.55 -18.30
N LYS A 450 -11.69 -18.77 -18.30
CA LYS A 450 -11.01 -19.88 -17.63
C LYS A 450 -11.10 -19.75 -16.11
N THR A 451 -10.78 -20.84 -15.41
CA THR A 451 -10.76 -20.89 -13.94
C THR A 451 -9.55 -20.15 -13.37
N PHE A 452 -9.64 -19.74 -12.10
CA PHE A 452 -8.51 -19.13 -11.39
C PHE A 452 -7.36 -20.11 -11.19
N ARG A 453 -7.67 -21.40 -11.04
CA ARG A 453 -6.65 -22.45 -11.04
C ARG A 453 -5.82 -22.47 -12.33
N TRP A 454 -6.48 -22.30 -13.49
CA TRP A 454 -5.75 -22.19 -14.76
C TRP A 454 -4.84 -20.96 -14.76
N TYR A 455 -5.33 -19.83 -14.27
CA TYR A 455 -4.56 -18.59 -14.16
C TYR A 455 -3.30 -18.77 -13.30
N LEU A 456 -3.42 -19.33 -12.10
CA LEU A 456 -2.28 -19.59 -11.21
C LEU A 456 -1.25 -20.53 -11.85
N VAL A 457 -1.69 -21.58 -12.54
CA VAL A 457 -0.76 -22.55 -13.15
C VAL A 457 -0.06 -22.01 -14.41
N ASN A 458 -0.75 -21.21 -15.22
CA ASN A 458 -0.26 -20.84 -16.55
C ASN A 458 0.30 -19.41 -16.63
N ILE A 459 -0.17 -18.52 -15.75
CA ILE A 459 0.12 -17.09 -15.80
C ILE A 459 0.91 -16.65 -14.57
N TYR A 460 0.52 -17.08 -13.36
CA TYR A 460 1.18 -16.67 -12.12
C TYR A 460 1.63 -17.85 -11.23
N PRO A 461 2.51 -18.73 -11.73
CA PRO A 461 2.93 -19.94 -11.01
C PRO A 461 3.77 -19.67 -9.76
N GLU A 462 4.35 -18.48 -9.64
CA GLU A 462 5.13 -18.06 -8.48
C GLU A 462 4.25 -17.70 -7.27
N MET A 463 2.95 -17.44 -7.47
CA MET A 463 2.03 -17.09 -6.38
C MET A 463 1.78 -18.30 -5.48
N ARG A 464 2.02 -18.15 -4.17
CA ARG A 464 1.92 -19.26 -3.22
C ARG A 464 0.46 -19.59 -2.90
N MET A 465 0.10 -20.88 -2.94
CA MET A 465 -1.23 -21.37 -2.59
C MET A 465 -1.26 -21.97 -1.17
N TYR A 466 -2.27 -21.61 -0.39
CA TYR A 466 -2.52 -22.04 0.99
C TYR A 466 -3.73 -22.97 1.05
N THR A 467 -3.52 -24.24 0.67
CA THR A 467 -4.60 -25.24 0.54
C THR A 467 -4.82 -26.10 1.78
N ASP A 468 -3.88 -26.08 2.73
CA ASP A 468 -3.93 -26.88 3.95
C ASP A 468 -4.36 -26.09 5.19
N THR A 469 -4.70 -24.81 5.06
CA THR A 469 -5.22 -23.99 6.16
C THR A 469 -6.58 -24.48 6.64
N ILE A 470 -6.75 -24.59 7.95
CA ILE A 470 -7.99 -24.98 8.63
C ILE A 470 -8.60 -23.79 9.36
N ALA A 471 -7.77 -23.02 10.09
CA ALA A 471 -8.22 -21.88 10.88
C ALA A 471 -7.25 -20.71 10.73
N TYR A 472 -7.75 -19.48 10.82
CA TYR A 472 -6.95 -18.28 10.67
C TYR A 472 -7.46 -17.10 11.50
N GLY A 473 -6.60 -16.10 11.67
CA GLY A 473 -6.94 -14.83 12.30
C GLY A 473 -6.28 -14.65 13.65
N THR A 474 -6.97 -13.98 14.57
CA THR A 474 -6.44 -13.65 15.88
C THR A 474 -6.50 -14.87 16.81
N VAL A 475 -5.44 -15.07 17.60
CA VAL A 475 -5.42 -16.06 18.68
C VAL A 475 -5.88 -15.39 19.96
N SER A 476 -6.91 -15.94 20.60
CA SER A 476 -7.40 -15.45 21.89
C SER A 476 -7.32 -16.53 22.97
N ILE A 477 -7.16 -16.11 24.22
CA ILE A 477 -7.11 -16.99 25.39
C ILE A 477 -8.31 -16.73 26.30
N HIS A 478 -9.01 -17.79 26.68
CA HIS A 478 -10.08 -17.74 27.67
C HIS A 478 -9.50 -18.07 29.06
N SER A 479 -9.14 -17.04 29.81
CA SER A 479 -8.67 -17.11 31.20
C SER A 479 -9.81 -16.80 32.18
N LYS A 480 -9.74 -17.30 33.43
CA LYS A 480 -10.65 -16.90 34.52
C LYS A 480 -10.44 -15.46 34.98
N LEU A 481 -9.31 -14.83 34.63
CA LEU A 481 -9.17 -13.39 34.67
C LEU A 481 -9.85 -12.83 33.43
N SER A 482 -10.80 -11.92 33.60
CA SER A 482 -11.50 -11.18 32.54
C SER A 482 -10.54 -10.31 31.72
N ILE A 483 -9.61 -10.93 31.00
CA ILE A 483 -8.68 -10.28 30.08
C ILE A 483 -8.78 -11.07 28.77
N THR A 484 -9.60 -10.58 27.86
CA THR A 484 -9.49 -10.95 26.44
C THR A 484 -8.24 -10.27 25.92
N LEU A 485 -7.09 -10.93 25.97
CA LEU A 485 -5.87 -10.45 25.31
C LEU A 485 -6.04 -10.68 23.79
N CYS A 486 -6.32 -9.60 23.05
CA CYS A 486 -6.50 -9.62 21.60
C CYS A 486 -5.19 -9.55 20.80
N TYR A 487 -4.02 -9.50 21.44
CA TYR A 487 -2.75 -9.19 20.77
C TYR A 487 -1.60 -10.03 21.34
N PHE A 488 -0.93 -10.82 20.48
CA PHE A 488 0.25 -11.59 20.87
C PHE A 488 1.36 -11.45 19.83
N THR A 489 2.37 -10.64 20.15
CA THR A 489 3.59 -10.53 19.38
C THR A 489 4.58 -11.65 19.75
N PHE A 490 5.09 -12.37 18.75
CA PHE A 490 6.21 -13.31 18.93
C PHE A 490 7.59 -12.66 18.66
N SER A 491 7.60 -11.36 18.41
CA SER A 491 8.75 -10.46 18.50
C SER A 491 8.54 -9.57 19.72
N ALA A 492 9.62 -9.20 20.41
CA ALA A 492 9.54 -8.23 21.52
C ALA A 492 8.80 -6.96 21.04
N THR A 493 7.85 -6.49 21.88
CA THR A 493 6.91 -5.34 21.75
C THR A 493 5.79 -5.53 20.68
N CYS A 494 4.48 -5.31 20.91
CA CYS A 494 3.70 -4.43 21.81
C CYS A 494 2.25 -4.96 22.10
N LEU A 495 1.59 -4.47 23.15
CA LEU A 495 0.17 -4.71 23.58
C LEU A 495 -0.85 -3.75 22.89
N ALA A 496 -2.17 -3.91 23.13
CA ALA A 496 -3.03 -2.76 23.55
C ALA A 496 -4.38 -3.13 24.21
N PHE A 497 -4.70 -2.43 25.31
CA PHE A 497 -6.05 -2.03 25.75
C PHE A 497 -6.21 -0.52 25.48
N GLU A 498 -7.43 -0.10 25.16
CA GLU A 498 -7.94 1.27 24.90
C GLU A 498 -6.94 2.43 25.04
N LEU A 499 -6.39 2.89 23.92
CA LEU A 499 -5.96 4.27 23.67
C LEU A 499 -5.68 4.46 22.17
N ASP A 500 -6.25 5.54 21.62
CA ASP A 500 -6.14 6.10 20.26
C ASP A 500 -6.30 5.17 19.04
N SER A 501 -7.47 5.35 18.42
CA SER A 501 -8.04 4.62 17.27
C SER A 501 -7.22 4.59 15.98
N TYR A 502 -6.15 5.37 15.83
CA TYR A 502 -5.42 5.51 14.57
C TYR A 502 -4.13 4.67 14.48
N LEU A 503 -3.46 4.38 15.60
CA LEU A 503 -2.22 3.57 15.60
C LEU A 503 -2.49 2.06 15.65
N CYS A 504 -3.68 1.65 16.13
CA CYS A 504 -4.07 0.24 16.17
C CYS A 504 -4.28 -0.33 14.76
N ALA A 505 -4.89 0.41 13.84
CA ALA A 505 -5.22 -0.09 12.49
C ALA A 505 -3.96 -0.57 11.71
N SER A 506 -2.85 0.17 11.83
CA SER A 506 -1.59 -0.14 11.15
C SER A 506 -0.79 -1.28 11.80
N ILE A 507 -1.05 -1.59 13.08
CA ILE A 507 -0.35 -2.64 13.84
C ILE A 507 -1.16 -3.95 13.86
N ILE A 508 -2.50 -3.88 13.74
CA ILE A 508 -3.42 -5.04 13.63
C ILE A 508 -3.09 -5.92 12.41
N MET A 509 -2.56 -5.35 11.32
CA MET A 509 -2.14 -6.11 10.12
C MET A 509 -1.03 -7.14 10.39
N PHE A 510 -0.22 -6.99 11.44
CA PHE A 510 1.05 -7.71 11.50
C PHE A 510 1.01 -9.13 12.06
N GLN A 511 -0.12 -9.65 12.58
CA GLN A 511 -0.07 -10.90 13.37
C GLN A 511 -1.29 -11.81 13.23
N ASN A 512 -1.67 -12.11 11.99
CA ASN A 512 -2.55 -13.23 11.70
C ASN A 512 -1.84 -14.56 11.99
N VAL A 513 -2.56 -15.49 12.60
CA VAL A 513 -2.11 -16.86 12.79
C VAL A 513 -2.87 -17.76 11.84
N TYR A 514 -2.20 -18.76 11.26
CA TYR A 514 -2.83 -19.77 10.40
C TYR A 514 -2.48 -21.15 10.94
N TYR A 515 -3.52 -21.93 11.22
CA TYR A 515 -3.40 -23.33 11.62
C TYR A 515 -3.70 -24.24 10.45
N THR A 516 -2.82 -25.20 10.18
CA THR A 516 -2.95 -26.10 9.03
C THR A 516 -3.31 -27.53 9.41
N SER A 517 -3.78 -28.31 8.43
CA SER A 517 -4.05 -29.75 8.56
C SER A 517 -2.81 -30.58 8.87
N THR A 518 -1.63 -30.03 8.53
CA THR A 518 -0.32 -30.58 8.90
C THR A 518 0.10 -30.23 10.33
N GLN A 519 -0.79 -29.61 11.12
CA GLN A 519 -0.58 -29.24 12.52
C GLN A 519 0.51 -28.18 12.70
N LEU A 520 0.67 -27.28 11.73
CA LEU A 520 1.61 -26.16 11.81
C LEU A 520 0.86 -24.89 12.21
N LEU A 521 1.55 -24.02 12.93
CA LEU A 521 1.09 -22.68 13.29
C LEU A 521 1.98 -21.66 12.61
N TYR A 522 1.48 -21.05 11.54
CA TYR A 522 2.12 -19.92 10.85
C TYR A 522 1.71 -18.63 11.54
N VAL A 523 2.64 -17.66 11.60
CA VAL A 523 2.37 -16.34 12.18
C VAL A 523 2.93 -15.26 11.26
N GLY A 524 2.10 -14.29 10.90
CA GLY A 524 2.47 -13.13 10.09
C GLY A 524 1.54 -12.93 8.89
N ILE A 525 2.08 -12.30 7.85
CA ILE A 525 1.37 -12.05 6.59
C ILE A 525 1.46 -13.30 5.70
N LEU A 526 0.44 -13.55 4.88
CA LEU A 526 0.53 -14.57 3.84
C LEU A 526 1.61 -14.17 2.85
N SER A 527 2.74 -14.87 2.90
CA SER A 527 3.81 -14.71 1.94
C SER A 527 3.28 -14.86 0.50
N PRO A 528 3.49 -13.85 -0.35
CA PRO A 528 2.79 -13.76 -1.63
C PRO A 528 3.38 -14.68 -2.69
N THR A 529 4.70 -14.92 -2.67
CA THR A 529 5.37 -15.79 -3.64
C THR A 529 6.02 -17.00 -2.98
N ILE A 530 6.30 -18.03 -3.77
CA ILE A 530 6.97 -19.25 -3.31
C ILE A 530 8.43 -18.97 -2.92
N ASP A 531 9.05 -17.96 -3.52
CA ASP A 531 10.44 -17.59 -3.26
C ASP A 531 10.59 -16.64 -2.05
N ASP A 532 9.50 -16.00 -1.60
CA ASP A 532 9.49 -15.19 -0.38
C ASP A 532 9.53 -16.11 0.86
N ASP A 533 10.57 -15.94 1.68
CA ASP A 533 10.90 -16.80 2.83
C ASP A 533 10.39 -16.26 4.17
N ASP A 534 9.32 -15.46 4.10
CA ASP A 534 8.75 -14.76 5.24
C ASP A 534 7.81 -15.62 6.09
N ASN A 535 7.54 -16.86 5.67
CA ASN A 535 6.69 -17.78 6.43
C ASN A 535 7.39 -18.23 7.72
N LYS A 536 7.04 -17.60 8.84
CA LYS A 536 7.48 -18.01 10.18
C LYS A 536 6.50 -18.98 10.81
N CYS A 537 7.02 -20.10 11.29
CA CYS A 537 6.30 -21.11 12.06
C CYS A 537 6.63 -21.00 13.54
N LEU A 538 5.66 -21.31 14.40
CA LEU A 538 5.90 -21.50 15.82
C LEU A 538 6.66 -22.81 16.09
N VAL A 539 7.77 -22.72 16.81
CA VAL A 539 8.67 -23.84 17.10
C VAL A 539 9.05 -23.89 18.58
N ASP A 540 9.06 -25.09 19.17
CA ASP A 540 9.67 -25.33 20.48
C ASP A 540 11.19 -25.47 20.33
N VAL A 541 11.91 -24.45 20.81
CA VAL A 541 13.37 -24.40 20.86
C VAL A 541 13.80 -24.37 22.32
N ASN A 542 14.41 -25.45 22.80
CA ASN A 542 14.88 -25.55 24.17
C ASN A 542 13.81 -25.20 25.24
N SER A 543 12.55 -25.62 25.01
CA SER A 543 11.42 -25.32 25.90
C SER A 543 10.99 -23.85 25.89
N ARG A 544 11.32 -23.12 24.83
CA ARG A 544 10.86 -21.74 24.60
C ARG A 544 10.16 -21.66 23.25
N PRO A 545 9.03 -20.93 23.16
CA PRO A 545 8.38 -20.69 21.88
C PRO A 545 9.22 -19.70 21.07
N LYS A 546 9.49 -20.03 19.81
CA LYS A 546 10.22 -19.17 18.86
C LYS A 546 9.54 -19.20 17.50
N LEU A 547 9.56 -18.07 16.81
CA LEU A 547 9.26 -18.00 15.39
C LEU A 547 10.52 -18.29 14.59
N ILE A 548 10.45 -19.32 13.75
CA ILE A 548 11.52 -19.72 12.86
C ILE A 548 10.90 -19.98 11.50
N GLU A 549 11.62 -19.64 10.45
CA GLU A 549 11.29 -19.99 9.08
C GLU A 549 10.90 -21.48 8.95
N CYS A 550 9.73 -21.74 8.37
CA CYS A 550 9.12 -23.07 8.38
C CYS A 550 9.98 -24.11 7.65
N SER A 551 10.55 -23.76 6.50
CA SER A 551 11.46 -24.58 5.69
C SER A 551 12.70 -24.96 6.49
N TYR A 552 13.39 -23.99 7.09
CA TYR A 552 14.52 -24.25 7.96
C TYR A 552 14.15 -25.16 9.15
N ALA A 553 13.05 -24.87 9.84
CA ALA A 553 12.61 -25.66 11.00
C ALA A 553 12.29 -27.11 10.61
N ALA A 554 11.65 -27.33 9.47
CA ALA A 554 11.37 -28.64 8.92
C ALA A 554 12.67 -29.38 8.54
N ALA A 555 13.59 -28.73 7.83
CA ALA A 555 14.87 -29.29 7.42
C ALA A 555 15.74 -29.72 8.62
N LYS A 556 15.72 -28.93 9.70
CA LYS A 556 16.42 -29.24 10.97
C LYS A 556 15.62 -30.18 11.88
N ARG A 557 14.48 -30.71 11.42
CA ARG A 557 13.61 -31.65 12.16
C ARG A 557 13.19 -31.13 13.54
N MET A 558 12.98 -29.82 13.64
CA MET A 558 12.63 -29.14 14.89
C MET A 558 11.23 -29.54 15.36
N LYS A 559 10.80 -28.99 16.50
CA LYS A 559 9.52 -29.30 17.13
C LYS A 559 8.46 -28.27 16.71
N LEU A 560 8.05 -28.31 15.44
CA LEU A 560 7.10 -27.34 14.84
C LEU A 560 5.63 -27.80 14.77
N HIS A 561 5.30 -28.99 15.26
CA HIS A 561 3.94 -29.56 15.13
C HIS A 561 3.14 -29.38 16.43
N TRP A 562 1.92 -28.86 16.31
CA TRP A 562 1.05 -28.45 17.40
C TRP A 562 -0.35 -29.07 17.28
N LEU A 563 -0.75 -29.81 18.31
CA LEU A 563 -2.13 -30.27 18.48
C LEU A 563 -2.96 -29.10 18.99
N PHE A 564 -4.07 -28.80 18.31
CA PHE A 564 -4.96 -27.71 18.66
C PHE A 564 -6.41 -28.10 18.33
N THR A 565 -7.35 -27.69 19.18
CA THR A 565 -8.80 -27.76 18.98
C THR A 565 -9.41 -26.47 19.54
N GLN A 566 -10.52 -25.99 18.98
CA GLN A 566 -11.14 -24.74 19.47
C GLN A 566 -11.52 -24.84 20.95
N GLY A 567 -11.09 -23.84 21.72
CA GLY A 567 -11.29 -23.82 23.18
C GLY A 567 -10.46 -24.85 23.93
N GLY A 568 -9.50 -25.51 23.26
CA GLY A 568 -8.54 -26.45 23.83
C GLY A 568 -7.16 -25.84 24.08
N SER A 569 -6.19 -26.66 24.46
CA SER A 569 -4.80 -26.24 24.60
C SER A 569 -4.05 -26.33 23.26
N ILE A 570 -3.03 -25.49 23.09
CA ILE A 570 -2.07 -25.61 21.99
C ILE A 570 -0.88 -26.44 22.50
N GLN A 571 -0.79 -27.72 22.11
CA GLN A 571 0.21 -28.65 22.63
C GLN A 571 1.21 -29.10 21.57
N ASN A 572 2.51 -28.98 21.87
CA ASN A 572 3.54 -29.50 20.98
C ASN A 572 3.51 -31.04 20.94
N ARG A 573 3.44 -31.62 19.73
CA ARG A 573 3.30 -33.06 19.53
C ARG A 573 4.48 -33.87 20.10
N LYS A 574 5.70 -33.34 20.00
CA LYS A 574 6.95 -34.01 20.42
C LYS A 574 7.28 -33.77 21.88
N SER A 575 7.31 -32.52 22.34
CA SER A 575 7.69 -32.22 23.73
C SER A 575 6.57 -32.42 24.74
N LYS A 576 5.32 -32.56 24.28
CA LYS A 576 4.11 -32.67 25.12
C LYS A 576 3.85 -31.45 26.00
N ARG A 577 4.57 -30.35 25.78
CA ARG A 577 4.37 -29.07 26.47
C ARG A 577 3.28 -28.27 25.77
N CYS A 578 2.51 -27.55 26.55
CA CYS A 578 1.52 -26.61 26.05
C CYS A 578 2.13 -25.20 25.96
N LEU A 579 1.66 -24.45 24.97
CA LEU A 579 1.81 -23.00 24.92
C LEU A 579 0.88 -22.40 25.97
N GLU A 580 1.46 -21.69 26.92
CA GLU A 580 0.78 -21.15 28.09
C GLU A 580 1.23 -19.70 28.29
N LEU A 581 0.29 -18.85 28.68
CA LEU A 581 0.56 -17.50 29.14
C LEU A 581 0.89 -17.55 30.64
N VAL A 582 2.08 -17.09 31.02
CA VAL A 582 2.53 -17.09 32.42
C VAL A 582 2.85 -15.67 32.86
N GLU A 583 2.59 -15.37 34.13
CA GLU A 583 3.01 -14.10 34.72
C GLU A 583 4.53 -13.98 34.70
N SER A 584 5.04 -12.79 34.41
CA SER A 584 6.47 -12.47 34.35
C SER A 584 6.72 -11.06 34.87
N ASN A 585 7.53 -10.97 35.92
CA ASN A 585 7.97 -9.69 36.48
C ASN A 585 9.05 -9.00 35.62
N ASP A 586 9.66 -9.74 34.70
CA ASP A 586 10.74 -9.27 33.83
C ASP A 586 10.22 -8.61 32.53
N ASN A 587 8.91 -8.74 32.27
CA ASN A 587 8.28 -8.17 31.09
C ASN A 587 7.46 -6.95 31.50
N GLU A 588 7.54 -5.86 30.72
CA GLU A 588 6.86 -4.58 30.97
C GLU A 588 5.35 -4.70 31.21
N PHE A 589 4.78 -5.82 30.76
CA PHE A 589 3.34 -6.11 30.71
C PHE A 589 2.90 -7.23 31.65
N GLY A 590 3.79 -7.75 32.49
CA GLY A 590 3.43 -8.72 33.53
C GLY A 590 3.16 -10.15 33.05
N TYR A 591 3.19 -10.43 31.74
CA TYR A 591 2.96 -11.77 31.16
C TYR A 591 3.94 -12.11 30.04
N GLN A 592 4.19 -13.41 29.82
CA GLN A 592 5.00 -13.93 28.71
C GLN A 592 4.48 -15.30 28.23
N LEU A 593 4.75 -15.63 26.96
CA LEU A 593 4.48 -16.96 26.42
C LEU A 593 5.58 -17.95 26.85
N ALA A 594 5.18 -19.07 27.42
CA ALA A 594 6.08 -20.13 27.85
C ALA A 594 5.60 -21.50 27.36
N LEU A 595 6.53 -22.44 27.24
CA LEU A 595 6.24 -23.85 27.01
C LEU A 595 6.40 -24.63 28.30
N GLN A 596 5.29 -25.08 28.87
CA GLN A 596 5.27 -25.80 30.15
C GLN A 596 4.26 -26.95 30.17
N LYS A 597 4.07 -27.59 31.32
CA LYS A 597 3.01 -28.58 31.49
C LYS A 597 1.65 -27.89 31.31
N CYS A 598 0.75 -28.56 30.61
CA CYS A 598 -0.57 -28.02 30.29
C CYS A 598 -1.34 -27.69 31.57
N THR A 599 -1.74 -26.43 31.75
CA THR A 599 -2.47 -25.96 32.93
C THR A 599 -3.98 -25.93 32.71
N GLY A 600 -4.42 -26.19 31.47
CA GLY A 600 -5.81 -26.15 31.06
C GLY A 600 -6.25 -24.80 30.45
N GLN A 601 -5.29 -23.94 30.07
CA GLN A 601 -5.58 -22.74 29.29
C GLN A 601 -6.26 -23.11 27.97
N LYS A 602 -7.28 -22.33 27.64
CA LYS A 602 -8.13 -22.54 26.47
C LYS A 602 -7.85 -21.46 25.44
N TRP A 603 -7.50 -21.88 24.24
CA TRP A 603 -7.15 -21.02 23.13
C TRP A 603 -8.20 -21.14 22.03
N THR A 604 -8.47 -20.05 21.35
CA THR A 604 -9.34 -20.00 20.18
C THR A 604 -8.67 -19.22 19.06
N ILE A 605 -8.96 -19.61 17.82
CA ILE A 605 -8.58 -18.87 16.61
C ILE A 605 -9.88 -18.34 16.00
N THR A 606 -9.91 -17.04 15.70
CA THR A 606 -11.15 -16.32 15.34
C THR A 606 -11.94 -16.97 14.20
N ASN A 607 -11.28 -17.33 13.10
CA ASN A 607 -11.96 -17.82 11.91
C ASN A 607 -11.61 -19.29 11.62
N ILE A 608 -12.59 -20.07 11.19
CA ILE A 608 -12.44 -21.46 10.74
C ILE A 608 -12.94 -21.54 9.30
N LEU A 609 -12.17 -22.18 8.42
CA LEU A 609 -12.58 -22.33 7.04
C LEU A 609 -13.70 -23.38 6.90
N PRO A 610 -14.74 -23.10 6.08
CA PRO A 610 -15.86 -24.01 5.89
C PRO A 610 -15.43 -25.41 5.44
N GLY A 611 -16.07 -26.44 5.99
CA GLY A 611 -15.78 -27.85 5.65
C GLY A 611 -14.52 -28.44 6.30
N SER A 612 -13.81 -27.67 7.13
CA SER A 612 -12.67 -28.18 7.89
C SER A 612 -13.09 -28.66 9.28
N THR A 613 -12.67 -29.86 9.66
CA THR A 613 -12.82 -30.39 11.03
C THR A 613 -11.51 -30.28 11.78
N LEU A 614 -11.53 -29.57 12.91
CA LEU A 614 -10.40 -29.47 13.86
C LEU A 614 -10.24 -30.73 14.72
#